data_AF-A0A1X2H673-F1
#
_entry.id   AF-A0A1X2H673-F1
#
_cell.length_a   1.000
_cell.length_b   1.000
_cell.length_c   1.000
_cell.angle_alpha   90.00
_cell.angle_beta   90.00
_cell.angle_gamma   90.00
#
_symmetry.space_group_name_H-M   'P 1'
#
loop_
_entity.id
_entity.type
_entity.pdbx_description
1 polymer ?
#
loop_
_entity_poly.entity_id
_entity_poly.type
_entity_poly.pdbx_seq_one_letter_code
_entity_poly.pdbx_strand_id
1 'polypeptide(L)'
;MAASSSQGINTLLEAEREAAKIVQKAKQYRVQRLKDARSEAAKEIEELKAQKNAEYQNFVAQHSGTSDQSLSQVDQETDAKVSEIQASYEENKAKALEKMLEAITNVQAEPHINARV
;
A
#
# COMPACT_ATOMS: atom_id res chain seq x y z
N MET A 1 -20.80 -3.54 85.79
CA MET A 1 -20.30 -4.51 84.78
C MET A 1 -20.96 -4.39 83.39
N ALA A 2 -21.81 -3.39 83.10
CA ALA A 2 -22.45 -3.24 81.79
C ALA A 2 -21.69 -2.37 80.75
N ALA A 3 -20.81 -1.46 81.20
CA ALA A 3 -20.09 -0.53 80.32
C ALA A 3 -19.00 -1.19 79.45
N SER A 4 -18.48 -2.35 79.86
CA SER A 4 -17.43 -3.08 79.10
C SER A 4 -18.02 -3.78 77.85
N SER A 5 -19.28 -4.23 77.93
CA SER A 5 -19.98 -4.89 76.81
C SER A 5 -20.32 -3.90 75.68
N SER A 6 -20.75 -2.68 76.00
CA SER A 6 -21.08 -1.67 75.00
C SER A 6 -19.85 -1.14 74.26
N GLN A 7 -18.70 -1.06 74.92
CA GLN A 7 -17.46 -0.57 74.31
C GLN A 7 -16.94 -1.54 73.23
N GLY A 8 -16.99 -2.86 73.49
CA GLY A 8 -16.57 -3.89 72.52
C GLY A 8 -17.48 -4.01 71.30
N ILE A 9 -18.78 -3.79 71.48
CA ILE A 9 -19.75 -3.79 70.36
C ILE A 9 -19.51 -2.58 69.44
N ASN A 10 -19.22 -1.41 70.00
CA ASN A 10 -18.93 -0.21 69.21
C ASN A 10 -17.65 -0.35 68.38
N THR A 11 -16.58 -0.93 68.92
CA THR A 11 -15.36 -1.20 68.14
C THR A 11 -15.58 -2.20 67.01
N LEU A 12 -16.41 -3.23 67.22
CA LEU A 12 -16.77 -4.17 66.14
C LEU A 12 -17.60 -3.49 65.03
N LEU A 13 -18.56 -2.65 65.39
CA LEU A 13 -19.35 -1.87 64.43
C LEU A 13 -18.49 -0.90 63.61
N GLU A 14 -17.48 -0.29 64.24
CA GLU A 14 -16.56 0.61 63.56
C GLU A 14 -15.62 -0.15 62.61
N ALA A 15 -15.09 -1.30 63.03
CA ALA A 15 -14.33 -2.19 62.17
C ALA A 15 -15.15 -2.72 60.98
N GLU A 16 -16.44 -3.02 61.18
CA GLU A 16 -17.34 -3.44 60.09
C GLU A 16 -17.56 -2.31 59.07
N ARG A 17 -17.73 -1.06 59.54
CA ARG A 17 -17.84 0.11 58.65
C ARG A 17 -16.55 0.36 57.87
N GLU A 18 -15.39 0.22 58.50
CA GLU A 18 -14.11 0.36 57.81
C GLU A 18 -13.89 -0.75 56.76
N ALA A 19 -14.19 -2.00 57.11
CA ALA A 19 -14.12 -3.11 56.17
C ALA A 19 -15.06 -2.89 54.97
N ALA A 20 -16.30 -2.43 55.21
CA ALA A 20 -17.24 -2.10 54.15
C ALA A 20 -16.73 -0.99 53.23
N LYS A 21 -16.12 0.07 53.79
CA LYS A 21 -15.48 1.15 53.02
C LYS A 21 -14.32 0.64 52.17
N ILE A 22 -13.47 -0.24 52.71
CA ILE A 22 -12.35 -0.83 51.97
C ILE A 22 -12.86 -1.63 50.77
N VAL A 23 -13.88 -2.47 50.98
CA VAL A 23 -14.48 -3.27 49.90
C VAL A 23 -15.14 -2.37 48.85
N GLN A 24 -15.83 -1.31 49.26
CA GLN A 24 -16.47 -0.37 48.33
C GLN A 24 -15.43 0.38 47.49
N LYS A 25 -14.34 0.86 48.10
CA LYS A 25 -13.22 1.48 47.38
C LYS A 25 -12.58 0.51 46.38
N ALA A 26 -12.36 -0.75 46.77
CA ALA A 26 -11.83 -1.76 45.88
C ALA A 26 -12.74 -2.03 44.67
N LYS A 27 -14.07 -2.10 44.90
CA LYS A 27 -15.06 -2.25 43.81
C LYS A 27 -15.04 -1.05 42.86
N GLN A 28 -15.03 0.17 43.40
CA GLN A 28 -14.96 1.39 42.59
C GLN A 28 -13.66 1.46 41.79
N TYR A 29 -12.52 1.17 42.42
CA TYR A 29 -11.22 1.12 41.74
C TYR A 29 -11.22 0.11 40.58
N ARG A 30 -11.81 -1.08 40.77
CA ARG A 30 -11.93 -2.08 39.70
C ARG A 30 -12.75 -1.56 38.53
N VAL A 31 -13.89 -0.93 38.78
CA VAL A 31 -14.76 -0.36 37.73
C VAL A 31 -14.05 0.78 37.00
N GLN A 32 -13.38 1.66 37.74
CA GLN A 32 -12.62 2.76 37.18
C GLN A 32 -11.50 2.24 36.27
N ARG A 33 -10.70 1.28 36.73
CA ARG A 33 -9.62 0.68 35.95
C ARG A 33 -10.10 0.00 34.67
N LEU A 34 -11.28 -0.64 34.70
CA LEU A 34 -11.90 -1.20 33.50
C LEU A 34 -12.35 -0.11 32.52
N LYS A 35 -12.86 1.01 33.01
CA LYS A 35 -13.26 2.15 32.18
C LYS A 35 -12.04 2.83 31.56
N ASP A 36 -10.99 3.03 32.34
CA ASP A 36 -9.74 3.65 31.88
C ASP A 36 -9.10 2.78 30.79
N ALA A 37 -8.98 1.46 31.01
CA ALA A 37 -8.45 0.54 30.00
C ALA A 37 -9.24 0.59 28.67
N ARG A 38 -10.57 0.69 28.73
CA ARG A 38 -11.40 0.84 27.52
C ARG A 38 -11.17 2.18 26.84
N SER A 39 -11.06 3.26 27.61
CA SER A 39 -10.82 4.59 27.05
C SER A 39 -9.43 4.71 26.43
N GLU A 40 -8.43 4.07 27.02
CA GLU A 40 -7.05 4.07 26.53
C GLU A 40 -6.95 3.24 25.25
N ALA A 41 -7.53 2.04 25.21
CA ALA A 41 -7.61 1.24 23.99
C ALA A 41 -8.35 1.97 22.86
N ALA A 42 -9.43 2.70 23.16
CA ALA A 42 -10.14 3.48 22.16
C ALA A 42 -9.27 4.60 21.57
N LYS A 43 -8.49 5.30 22.41
CA LYS A 43 -7.54 6.33 21.95
C LYS A 43 -6.44 5.73 21.08
N GLU A 44 -5.86 4.61 21.50
CA GLU A 44 -4.81 3.94 20.75
C GLU A 44 -5.31 3.46 19.37
N ILE A 45 -6.55 2.96 19.30
CA ILE A 45 -7.20 2.60 18.03
C ILE A 45 -7.37 3.83 17.12
N GLU A 46 -7.80 4.97 17.66
CA GLU A 46 -7.95 6.20 16.87
C GLU A 46 -6.60 6.73 16.36
N GLU A 47 -5.56 6.71 17.20
CA GLU A 47 -4.20 7.09 16.80
C GLU A 47 -3.65 6.17 15.70
N LEU A 48 -3.81 4.84 15.85
CA LEU A 48 -3.40 3.87 14.83
C LEU A 48 -4.16 4.09 13.51
N LYS A 49 -5.47 4.35 13.59
CA LYS A 49 -6.29 4.63 12.41
C LYS A 49 -5.85 5.92 11.72
N ALA A 50 -5.54 6.98 12.48
CA ALA A 50 -5.03 8.23 11.94
C ALA A 50 -3.66 8.04 11.27
N GLN A 51 -2.75 7.30 11.92
CA GLN A 51 -1.43 6.96 11.35
C GLN A 51 -1.57 6.16 10.05
N LYS A 52 -2.38 5.09 10.05
CA LYS A 52 -2.59 4.27 8.85
C LYS A 52 -3.27 5.02 7.72
N ASN A 53 -4.21 5.91 8.03
CA ASN A 53 -4.79 6.78 7.01
C ASN A 53 -3.75 7.75 6.45
N ALA A 54 -2.88 8.33 7.27
CA ALA A 54 -1.82 9.21 6.80
C ALA A 54 -0.80 8.45 5.92
N GLU A 55 -0.36 7.26 6.35
CA GLU A 55 0.46 6.37 5.53
C GLU A 55 -0.20 6.04 4.19
N TYR A 56 -1.49 5.69 4.20
CA TYR A 56 -2.24 5.39 2.99
C TYR A 56 -2.33 6.59 2.05
N GLN A 57 -2.67 7.77 2.57
CA GLN A 57 -2.74 8.99 1.76
C GLN A 57 -1.38 9.36 1.15
N ASN A 58 -0.29 9.21 1.91
CA ASN A 58 1.06 9.41 1.39
C ASN A 58 1.41 8.39 0.29
N PHE A 59 1.05 7.12 0.50
CA PHE A 59 1.26 6.07 -0.49
C PHE A 59 0.49 6.36 -1.78
N VAL A 60 -0.78 6.75 -1.66
CA VAL A 60 -1.62 7.15 -2.79
C VAL A 60 -1.02 8.35 -3.50
N ALA A 61 -0.63 9.42 -2.79
CA ALA A 61 -0.05 10.61 -3.40
C ALA A 61 1.26 10.32 -4.16
N GLN A 62 2.11 9.44 -3.63
CA GLN A 62 3.35 9.03 -4.30
C GLN A 62 3.07 8.19 -5.55
N HIS A 63 2.11 7.26 -5.49
CA HIS A 63 1.83 6.36 -6.61
C HIS A 63 0.86 6.93 -7.64
N SER A 64 0.00 7.88 -7.27
CA SER A 64 -0.96 8.50 -8.20
C SER A 64 -0.25 9.32 -9.27
N GLY A 65 0.89 9.95 -8.95
CA GLY A 65 1.71 10.67 -9.93
C GLY A 65 2.69 9.80 -10.71
N THR A 66 2.93 8.55 -10.27
CA THR A 66 3.89 7.65 -10.94
C THR A 66 3.39 7.23 -12.32
N SER A 67 2.07 7.12 -12.51
CA SER A 67 1.49 6.80 -13.82
C SER A 67 1.86 7.84 -14.87
N ASP A 68 1.75 9.13 -14.55
CA ASP A 68 2.04 10.22 -15.50
C ASP A 68 3.54 10.29 -15.83
N GLN A 69 4.40 10.06 -14.84
CA GLN A 69 5.84 10.00 -15.05
C GLN A 69 6.25 8.80 -15.92
N SER A 70 5.62 7.63 -15.71
CA SER A 70 5.87 6.45 -16.56
C SER A 70 5.39 6.66 -17.99
N LEU A 71 4.23 7.31 -18.17
CA LEU A 71 3.70 7.63 -19.50
C LEU A 71 4.65 8.58 -20.24
N SER A 72 5.12 9.64 -19.58
CA SER A 72 6.06 10.57 -20.21
C SER A 72 7.38 9.92 -20.64
N GLN A 73 7.91 8.98 -19.84
CA GLN A 73 9.11 8.23 -20.20
C GLN A 73 8.86 7.30 -21.40
N VAL A 74 7.73 6.58 -21.39
CA VAL A 74 7.35 5.71 -22.50
C VAL A 74 7.14 6.50 -23.79
N ASP A 75 6.53 7.68 -23.72
CA ASP A 75 6.32 8.56 -24.87
C ASP A 75 7.68 9.02 -25.45
N GLN A 76 8.61 9.47 -24.60
CA GLN A 76 9.96 9.87 -25.03
C GLN A 76 10.74 8.73 -25.68
N GLU A 77 10.70 7.53 -25.08
CA GLU A 77 11.36 6.35 -25.66
C GLU A 77 10.71 5.94 -26.99
N THR A 78 9.38 6.04 -27.08
CA THR A 78 8.63 5.74 -28.31
C THR A 78 9.02 6.70 -29.42
N ASP A 79 9.04 8.00 -29.15
CA ASP A 79 9.43 9.02 -30.12
C ASP A 79 10.89 8.83 -30.58
N ALA A 80 11.79 8.50 -29.66
CA ALA A 80 13.18 8.19 -29.99
C ALA A 80 13.28 6.97 -30.93
N LYS A 81 12.55 5.89 -30.64
CA LYS A 81 12.54 4.70 -31.50
C LYS A 81 11.89 4.94 -32.85
N VAL A 82 10.82 5.73 -32.91
CA VAL A 82 10.19 6.11 -34.18
C VAL A 82 11.17 6.89 -35.04
N SER A 83 11.91 7.83 -34.46
CA SER A 83 12.95 8.59 -35.14
C SER A 83 14.07 7.68 -35.67
N GLU A 84 14.53 6.72 -34.87
CA GLU A 84 15.53 5.72 -35.27
C GLU A 84 15.04 4.87 -36.45
N ILE A 85 13.79 4.39 -36.40
CA ILE A 85 13.18 3.61 -37.49
C ILE A 85 13.09 4.45 -38.77
N GLN A 86 12.68 5.71 -38.67
CA GLN A 86 12.60 6.61 -39.81
C GLN A 86 13.98 6.86 -40.44
N ALA A 87 15.00 7.11 -39.62
CA ALA A 87 16.37 7.28 -40.09
C ALA A 87 16.89 6.02 -40.80
N SER A 88 16.67 4.85 -40.20
CA SER A 88 17.05 3.56 -40.81
C SER A 88 16.30 3.30 -42.12
N TYR A 89 15.03 3.66 -42.19
CA TYR A 89 14.24 3.58 -43.42
C TYR A 89 14.82 4.47 -44.52
N GLU A 90 15.06 5.76 -44.25
CA GLU A 90 15.59 6.68 -45.26
C GLU A 90 16.98 6.26 -45.76
N GLU A 91 17.84 5.72 -44.88
CA GLU A 91 19.16 5.21 -45.28
C GLU A 91 19.07 3.98 -46.22
N ASN A 92 18.13 3.07 -45.94
CA ASN A 92 18.06 1.77 -46.62
C ASN A 92 17.06 1.73 -47.78
N LYS A 93 16.15 2.70 -47.87
CA LYS A 93 15.10 2.77 -48.90
C LYS A 93 15.66 2.70 -50.31
N ALA A 94 16.68 3.50 -50.61
CA ALA A 94 17.29 3.53 -51.95
C ALA A 94 17.91 2.18 -52.32
N LYS A 95 18.67 1.59 -51.40
CA LYS A 95 19.32 0.27 -51.56
C LYS A 95 18.28 -0.85 -51.76
N ALA A 96 17.16 -0.79 -51.03
CA ALA A 96 16.09 -1.77 -51.14
C ALA A 96 15.37 -1.67 -52.50
N LEU A 97 15.07 -0.45 -52.95
CA LEU A 97 14.46 -0.20 -54.26
C LEU A 97 15.37 -0.66 -55.40
N GLU A 98 16.67 -0.36 -55.33
CA GLU A 98 17.65 -0.78 -56.34
C GLU A 98 17.71 -2.31 -56.44
N LYS A 99 17.82 -3.03 -55.32
CA LYS A 99 17.80 -4.50 -55.29
C LYS A 99 16.50 -5.09 -55.84
N MET A 100 15.35 -4.49 -55.51
CA MET A 100 14.07 -4.95 -56.05
C MET A 100 14.01 -4.75 -57.57
N LEU A 101 14.44 -3.59 -58.08
CA LEU A 101 14.45 -3.31 -59.51
C LEU A 101 15.44 -4.21 -60.26
N GLU A 102 16.63 -4.43 -59.71
CA GLU A 102 17.62 -5.36 -60.27
C GLU A 102 17.05 -6.77 -60.35
N ALA A 103 16.44 -7.27 -59.27
CA ALA A 103 15.83 -8.60 -59.26
C ALA A 103 14.66 -8.74 -60.25
N ILE A 104 13.87 -7.68 -60.46
CA ILE A 104 12.74 -7.68 -61.41
C ILE A 104 13.24 -7.60 -62.86
N THR A 105 14.30 -6.85 -63.12
CA THR A 105 14.82 -6.62 -64.48
C THR A 105 15.80 -7.69 -64.95
N ASN A 106 16.41 -8.45 -64.04
CA ASN A 106 17.31 -9.55 -64.34
C ASN A 106 16.53 -10.83 -64.70
N VAL A 107 16.08 -10.92 -65.95
CA VAL A 107 15.40 -12.12 -66.46
C VAL A 107 16.42 -13.18 -66.84
N GLN A 108 16.56 -14.21 -65.99
CA GLN A 108 17.32 -15.41 -66.31
C GLN A 108 16.42 -16.44 -67.01
N ALA A 109 16.52 -16.51 -68.32
CA ALA A 109 15.83 -17.51 -69.13
C ALA A 109 16.59 -18.84 -69.05
N GLU A 110 16.32 -19.61 -68.01
CA GLU A 110 16.83 -20.98 -67.89
C GLU A 110 15.83 -21.98 -68.48
N PRO A 111 16.30 -22.97 -69.25
CA PRO A 111 15.44 -24.04 -69.71
C PRO A 111 14.90 -24.79 -68.50
N HIS A 112 13.63 -25.19 -68.58
CA HIS A 112 13.01 -25.99 -67.52
C HIS A 112 13.86 -27.24 -67.25
N ILE A 113 13.94 -27.66 -65.99
CA ILE A 113 14.87 -28.71 -65.49
C ILE A 113 14.76 -30.04 -66.28
N ASN A 114 13.65 -30.26 -66.99
CA ASN A 114 13.38 -31.45 -67.79
C ASN A 114 13.49 -31.23 -69.32
N ALA A 115 14.03 -30.10 -69.77
CA ALA A 115 14.23 -29.84 -71.20
C ALA A 115 15.30 -30.81 -71.74
N ARG A 116 14.89 -31.74 -72.61
CA ARG A 116 15.81 -32.59 -73.38
C ARG A 116 16.17 -31.87 -74.69
N VAL A 117 17.47 -31.80 -74.98
CA VAL A 117 18.04 -31.29 -76.25
C VAL A 117 17.48 -32.08 -77.43
#